data_AF-Q2GRB6-F1
#
_entry.id   AF-Q2GRB6-F1
#
_cell.length_a   1.000
_cell.length_b   1.000
_cell.length_c   1.000
_cell.angle_alpha   90.00
_cell.angle_beta   90.00
_cell.angle_gamma   90.00
#
_symmetry.space_group_name_H-M   'P 1'
#
loop_
_entity.id
_entity.type
_entity.pdbx_description
1 polymer ?
#
loop_
_entity_poly.entity_id
_entity_poly.type
_entity_poly.pdbx_seq_one_letter_code
_entity_poly.pdbx_strand_id
1 'polypeptide(L)'
;MKVSLLASVAALCAGQASAQFAQAAMMRFQCSQLVIERLDPLVNPGELQSPHLHQIVGGNSFTASMTPGEYDPAERSTCTTCSFSEDFSNYWTANIYFRAKNGTYKRVPQMVNLGLKGAGGVTVYYIPPYDGKTTVTAFKPGFRMLVGEAGRRTQKGMAKQICHRCEHNIEQTPFGGAPCTGDDTASFPAKPCPGGIRTTITFPT
;
A
#
# COMPACT_ATOMS: atom_id res chain seq x y z
N MET A 1 -33.58 41.86 58.38
CA MET A 1 -33.83 42.06 56.94
C MET A 1 -32.50 42.33 56.25
N LYS A 2 -31.99 41.32 55.53
CA LYS A 2 -31.07 41.39 54.37
C LYS A 2 -30.46 39.99 54.17
N VAL A 3 -31.14 39.23 53.34
CA VAL A 3 -30.67 37.97 52.75
C VAL A 3 -29.65 38.36 51.68
N SER A 4 -28.39 37.94 51.82
CA SER A 4 -27.43 37.98 50.72
C SER A 4 -27.39 36.61 50.07
N LEU A 5 -28.03 36.49 48.90
CA LEU A 5 -27.88 35.36 47.99
C LEU A 5 -26.52 35.49 47.30
N LEU A 6 -25.59 34.57 47.56
CA LEU A 6 -24.42 34.34 46.71
C LEU A 6 -24.83 33.26 45.70
N ALA A 7 -25.03 33.65 44.44
CA ALA A 7 -25.28 32.72 43.35
C ALA A 7 -23.93 32.13 42.87
N SER A 8 -23.66 30.89 43.23
CA SER A 8 -22.55 30.11 42.67
C SER A 8 -22.92 29.64 41.27
N VAL A 9 -22.41 30.29 40.23
CA VAL A 9 -22.50 29.76 38.86
C VAL A 9 -21.41 28.68 38.72
N ALA A 10 -21.80 27.42 38.93
CA ALA A 10 -20.97 26.29 38.56
C ALA A 10 -20.97 26.18 37.03
N ALA A 11 -19.92 26.69 36.39
CA ALA A 11 -19.65 26.39 34.99
C ALA A 11 -19.31 24.90 34.88
N LEU A 12 -20.27 24.08 34.40
CA LEU A 12 -19.97 22.74 33.91
C LEU A 12 -19.05 22.91 32.70
N CYS A 13 -17.74 22.77 32.92
CA CYS A 13 -16.83 22.37 31.86
C CYS A 13 -17.22 20.94 31.46
N ALA A 14 -18.17 20.82 30.53
CA ALA A 14 -18.35 19.60 29.77
C ALA A 14 -17.05 19.39 28.99
N GLY A 15 -16.12 18.64 29.60
CA GLY A 15 -14.95 18.15 28.90
C GLY A 15 -15.45 17.38 27.70
N GLN A 16 -15.27 17.95 26.50
CA GLN A 16 -15.31 17.19 25.28
C GLN A 16 -14.20 16.15 25.41
N ALA A 17 -14.57 14.95 25.86
CA ALA A 17 -13.74 13.78 25.72
C ALA A 17 -13.63 13.56 24.21
N SER A 18 -12.61 14.18 23.60
CA SER A 18 -12.10 13.76 22.31
C SER A 18 -11.85 12.26 22.44
N ALA A 19 -12.63 11.46 21.72
CA ALA A 19 -12.39 10.04 21.61
C ALA A 19 -10.97 9.87 21.06
N GLN A 20 -10.04 9.61 21.96
CA GLN A 20 -8.67 9.30 21.62
C GLN A 20 -8.71 7.87 21.12
N PHE A 21 -9.07 7.71 19.83
CA PHE A 21 -8.74 6.50 19.10
C PHE A 21 -7.26 6.27 19.37
N ALA A 22 -6.89 5.11 19.92
CA ALA A 22 -5.49 4.76 20.06
C ALA A 22 -4.86 4.89 18.65
N GLN A 23 -4.17 6.01 18.39
CA GLN A 23 -3.43 6.21 17.17
C GLN A 23 -2.23 5.28 17.24
N ALA A 24 -2.43 4.03 16.87
CA ALA A 24 -1.34 3.16 16.50
C ALA A 24 -0.57 3.92 15.41
N ALA A 25 0.66 4.34 15.72
CA ALA A 25 1.46 5.13 14.80
C ALA A 25 1.74 4.28 13.55
N MET A 26 1.03 4.57 12.45
CA MET A 26 1.27 3.93 11.16
C MET A 26 2.27 4.74 10.35
N MET A 27 3.13 4.06 9.61
CA MET A 27 3.92 4.70 8.57
C MET A 27 3.17 4.62 7.25
N ARG A 28 3.08 5.75 6.55
CA ARG A 28 2.50 5.87 5.21
C ARG A 28 3.41 6.75 4.37
N PHE A 29 4.00 6.20 3.32
CA PHE A 29 4.96 6.93 2.49
C PHE A 29 4.92 6.47 1.03
N GLN A 30 5.46 7.31 0.16
CA GLN A 30 5.49 7.06 -1.28
C GLN A 30 6.83 6.44 -1.66
N CYS A 31 6.82 5.40 -2.50
CA CYS A 31 7.99 4.93 -3.21
C CYS A 31 7.78 5.11 -4.71
N SER A 32 8.57 5.99 -5.33
CA SER A 32 8.46 6.28 -6.77
C SER A 32 8.92 5.09 -7.61
N GLN A 33 8.49 5.04 -8.88
CA GLN A 33 8.94 4.03 -9.84
C GLN A 33 10.46 4.07 -9.98
N LEU A 34 11.14 2.98 -9.63
CA LEU A 34 12.56 2.80 -9.94
C LEU A 34 12.69 2.42 -11.41
N VAL A 35 12.07 1.31 -11.79
CA VAL A 35 12.12 0.77 -13.15
C VAL A 35 10.91 -0.12 -13.42
N ILE A 36 10.66 -0.39 -14.70
CA ILE A 36 9.70 -1.38 -15.15
C ILE A 36 10.47 -2.46 -15.92
N GLU A 37 10.54 -3.66 -15.36
CA GLU A 37 11.34 -4.75 -15.91
C GLU A 37 10.67 -6.12 -15.78
N ARG A 38 11.20 -7.08 -16.53
CA ARG A 38 10.81 -8.49 -16.49
C ARG A 38 11.70 -9.27 -15.54
N LEU A 39 11.74 -8.83 -14.29
CA LEU A 39 12.49 -9.47 -13.21
C LEU A 39 11.53 -9.88 -12.10
N ASP A 40 11.71 -11.09 -11.59
CA ASP A 40 10.94 -11.62 -10.46
C ASP A 40 11.80 -12.62 -9.66
N PRO A 41 12.65 -12.15 -8.75
CA PRO A 41 13.55 -13.01 -8.00
C PRO A 41 12.84 -13.95 -7.01
N LEU A 42 11.52 -13.81 -6.80
CA LEU A 42 10.74 -14.72 -5.96
C LEU A 42 10.09 -15.84 -6.75
N VAL A 43 9.46 -15.53 -7.89
CA VAL A 43 8.74 -16.53 -8.68
C VAL A 43 9.64 -17.17 -9.74
N ASN A 44 10.59 -16.41 -10.29
CA ASN A 44 11.50 -16.81 -11.37
C ASN A 44 12.96 -16.46 -11.03
N PRO A 45 13.53 -17.05 -9.97
CA PRO A 45 14.87 -16.70 -9.49
C PRO A 45 15.95 -16.97 -10.56
N GLY A 46 16.78 -15.96 -10.82
CA GLY A 46 17.87 -16.01 -11.80
C GLY A 46 17.46 -15.77 -13.24
N GLU A 47 16.17 -15.64 -13.55
CA GLU A 47 15.70 -15.35 -14.90
C GLU A 47 15.76 -13.85 -15.21
N LEU A 48 16.58 -13.46 -16.20
CA LEU A 48 16.69 -12.06 -16.66
C LEU A 48 15.46 -11.58 -17.46
N GLN A 49 14.58 -12.49 -17.87
CA GLN A 49 13.35 -12.17 -18.61
C GLN A 49 12.19 -13.03 -18.11
N SER A 50 11.75 -12.79 -16.88
CA SER A 50 10.62 -13.50 -16.31
C SER A 50 9.35 -13.35 -17.17
N PRO A 51 8.39 -14.28 -17.09
CA PRO A 51 7.15 -14.22 -17.87
C PRO A 51 6.29 -12.97 -17.60
N HIS A 52 6.52 -12.27 -16.50
CA HIS A 52 5.75 -11.11 -16.07
C HIS A 52 6.59 -9.84 -16.07
N LEU A 53 5.90 -8.71 -16.18
CA LEU A 53 6.52 -7.39 -16.19
C LEU A 53 6.05 -6.60 -14.97
N HIS A 54 7.01 -6.22 -14.15
CA HIS A 54 6.78 -5.62 -12.85
C HIS A 54 7.17 -4.15 -12.85
N GLN A 55 6.40 -3.35 -12.11
CA GLN A 55 6.86 -2.05 -11.63
C GLN A 55 7.65 -2.32 -10.36
N ILE A 56 8.90 -1.89 -10.32
CA ILE A 56 9.81 -2.06 -9.18
C ILE A 56 10.02 -0.71 -8.49
N VAL A 57 10.00 -0.70 -7.16
CA VAL A 57 10.24 0.47 -6.31
C VAL A 57 11.06 0.07 -5.07
N GLY A 58 11.65 1.06 -4.40
CA GLY A 58 12.42 0.88 -3.18
C GLY A 58 13.93 0.93 -3.40
N GLY A 59 14.68 0.07 -2.72
CA GLY A 59 16.15 0.02 -2.77
C GLY A 59 16.73 -0.26 -4.17
N ASN A 60 17.92 0.27 -4.48
CA ASN A 60 18.56 0.08 -5.78
C ASN A 60 19.30 -1.27 -5.96
N SER A 61 19.21 -2.19 -5.01
CA SER A 61 19.82 -3.52 -5.11
C SER A 61 18.95 -4.60 -5.78
N PHE A 62 17.87 -4.23 -6.46
CA PHE A 62 16.96 -5.21 -7.07
C PHE A 62 17.62 -5.93 -8.25
N THR A 63 17.58 -7.26 -8.29
CA THR A 63 18.22 -8.07 -9.34
C THR A 63 17.50 -9.41 -9.52
N ALA A 64 17.81 -10.14 -10.59
CA ALA A 64 17.18 -11.43 -10.92
C ALA A 64 17.44 -12.51 -9.85
N SER A 65 18.57 -12.45 -9.14
CA SER A 65 18.95 -13.42 -8.11
C SER A 65 19.06 -12.76 -6.74
N MET A 66 18.04 -12.96 -5.89
CA MET A 66 18.00 -12.40 -4.53
C MET A 66 17.70 -13.50 -3.49
N THR A 67 18.56 -14.52 -3.44
CA THR A 67 18.42 -15.71 -2.59
C THR A 67 18.06 -15.34 -1.14
N PRO A 68 16.94 -15.82 -0.59
CA PRO A 68 16.53 -15.53 0.79
C PRO A 68 17.60 -15.97 1.79
N GLY A 69 17.96 -15.07 2.72
CA GLY A 69 18.96 -15.31 3.77
C GLY A 69 20.41 -15.03 3.36
N GLU A 70 20.70 -14.94 2.06
CA GLU A 70 22.05 -14.63 1.54
C GLU A 70 22.11 -13.23 0.91
N TYR A 71 21.03 -12.83 0.24
CA TYR A 71 20.89 -11.52 -0.37
C TYR A 71 19.92 -10.66 0.45
N ASP A 72 20.46 -9.79 1.29
CA ASP A 72 19.70 -8.79 2.03
C ASP A 72 19.63 -7.48 1.24
N PRO A 73 18.44 -7.08 0.72
CA PRO A 73 18.31 -5.83 -0.03
C PRO A 73 18.68 -4.59 0.79
N ALA A 74 18.42 -4.61 2.09
CA ALA A 74 18.67 -3.46 2.96
C ALA A 74 20.16 -3.19 3.17
N GLU A 75 20.98 -4.24 3.22
CA GLU A 75 22.44 -4.12 3.32
C GLU A 75 23.11 -3.79 1.98
N ARG A 76 22.48 -4.19 0.86
CA ARG A 76 23.06 -4.06 -0.49
C ARG A 76 22.71 -2.73 -1.17
N SER A 77 21.59 -2.12 -0.80
CA SER A 77 21.14 -0.87 -1.40
C SER A 77 21.89 0.34 -0.84
N THR A 78 22.18 1.29 -1.71
CA THR A 78 22.83 2.57 -1.38
C THR A 78 21.89 3.77 -1.54
N CYS A 79 20.77 3.57 -2.23
CA CYS A 79 19.68 4.55 -2.32
C CYS A 79 18.32 3.84 -2.40
N THR A 80 17.25 4.60 -2.16
CA THR A 80 15.86 4.14 -2.23
C THR A 80 15.00 5.14 -2.98
N THR A 81 13.95 4.68 -3.67
CA THR A 81 12.94 5.55 -4.26
C THR A 81 11.84 5.99 -3.30
N CYS A 82 11.90 5.49 -2.05
CA CYS A 82 10.96 5.81 -0.99
C CYS A 82 11.24 7.20 -0.40
N SER A 83 10.18 7.92 -0.01
CA SER A 83 10.30 9.20 0.70
C SER A 83 10.77 9.03 2.14
N PHE A 84 10.77 7.80 2.65
CA PHE A 84 11.40 7.42 3.91
C PHE A 84 12.80 6.89 3.60
N SER A 85 13.84 7.64 3.98
CA SER A 85 15.23 7.37 3.56
C SER A 85 15.81 6.09 4.14
N GLU A 86 15.23 5.60 5.23
CA GLU A 86 15.66 4.41 5.95
C GLU A 86 15.08 3.13 5.36
N ASP A 87 14.13 3.23 4.43
CA ASP A 87 13.51 2.05 3.82
C ASP A 87 14.19 1.64 2.51
N PHE A 88 15.02 0.61 2.62
CA PHE A 88 15.72 -0.02 1.50
C PHE A 88 15.05 -1.32 1.03
N SER A 89 13.83 -1.60 1.47
CA SER A 89 13.06 -2.75 0.99
C SER A 89 12.80 -2.65 -0.51
N ASN A 90 12.62 -3.80 -1.18
CA ASN A 90 12.15 -3.84 -2.56
C ASN A 90 10.69 -4.26 -2.62
N TYR A 91 9.89 -3.53 -3.40
CA TYR A 91 8.52 -3.88 -3.71
C TYR A 91 8.34 -3.91 -5.21
N TRP A 92 7.61 -4.91 -5.70
CA TRP A 92 7.29 -4.98 -7.11
C TRP A 92 5.89 -5.54 -7.31
N THR A 93 5.17 -4.94 -8.26
CA THR A 93 3.79 -5.31 -8.57
C THR A 93 3.61 -5.47 -10.07
N ALA A 94 2.70 -6.34 -10.48
CA ALA A 94 2.37 -6.51 -11.89
C ALA A 94 1.79 -5.22 -12.47
N ASN A 95 2.21 -4.87 -13.68
CA ASN A 95 1.64 -3.73 -14.40
C ASN A 95 0.28 -4.07 -15.01
N ILE A 96 -0.64 -3.12 -14.93
CA ILE A 96 -1.95 -3.22 -15.58
C ILE A 96 -1.83 -2.71 -17.02
N TYR A 97 -2.42 -3.45 -17.95
CA TYR A 97 -2.52 -3.05 -19.35
C TYR A 97 -3.99 -3.00 -19.77
N PHE A 98 -4.36 -1.90 -20.43
CA PHE A 98 -5.63 -1.80 -21.13
C PHE A 98 -5.50 -2.45 -22.51
N ARG A 99 -6.34 -3.45 -22.78
CA ARG A 99 -6.47 -4.06 -24.10
C ARG A 99 -7.54 -3.31 -24.90
N ALA A 100 -7.12 -2.58 -25.93
CA ALA A 100 -8.03 -1.87 -26.81
C ALA A 100 -8.80 -2.81 -27.74
N LYS A 101 -9.90 -2.34 -28.33
CA LYS A 101 -10.76 -3.12 -29.24
C LYS A 101 -10.01 -3.67 -30.46
N ASN A 102 -8.95 -2.98 -30.89
CA ASN A 102 -8.10 -3.41 -32.00
C ASN A 102 -7.03 -4.45 -31.59
N GLY A 103 -7.07 -4.96 -30.36
CA GLY A 103 -6.14 -5.97 -29.85
C GLY A 103 -4.82 -5.42 -29.31
N THR A 104 -4.54 -4.12 -29.46
CA THR A 104 -3.32 -3.51 -28.89
C THR A 104 -3.42 -3.34 -27.38
N TYR A 105 -2.26 -3.34 -26.72
CA TYR A 105 -2.15 -3.14 -25.28
C TYR A 105 -1.48 -1.80 -24.99
N LYS A 106 -2.02 -1.05 -24.04
CA LYS A 106 -1.41 0.17 -23.50
C LYS A 106 -1.27 0.02 -21.99
N ARG A 107 -0.07 0.27 -21.47
CA ARG A 107 0.16 0.27 -20.02
C ARG A 107 -0.70 1.34 -19.36
N VAL A 108 -1.37 0.99 -18.28
CA VAL A 108 -2.09 1.94 -17.43
C VAL A 108 -1.06 2.65 -16.55
N PRO A 109 -0.92 3.99 -16.63
CA PRO A 109 0.01 4.71 -15.78
C PRO A 109 -0.38 4.64 -14.30
N GLN A 110 0.62 4.49 -13.43
CA GLN A 110 0.44 4.62 -12.00
C GLN A 110 0.39 6.10 -11.59
N MET A 111 -0.51 6.41 -10.68
CA MET A 111 -0.67 7.73 -10.09
C MET A 111 -0.11 7.72 -8.67
N VAL A 112 0.43 8.85 -8.23
CA VAL A 112 0.81 9.04 -6.82
C VAL A 112 -0.46 9.15 -5.99
N ASN A 113 -0.48 8.51 -4.83
CA ASN A 113 -1.65 8.50 -3.96
C ASN A 113 -1.86 9.88 -3.29
N LEU A 114 -3.11 10.18 -2.92
CA LEU A 114 -3.53 11.49 -2.42
C LEU A 114 -2.64 11.99 -1.27
N GLY A 115 -2.15 13.23 -1.39
CA GLY A 115 -1.35 13.89 -0.34
C GLY A 115 0.11 13.45 -0.27
N LEU A 116 0.58 12.60 -1.19
CA LEU A 116 1.99 12.24 -1.32
C LEU A 116 2.61 12.90 -2.57
N LYS A 117 3.95 12.87 -2.64
CA LYS A 117 4.73 13.41 -3.76
C LYS A 117 5.68 12.34 -4.29
N GLY A 118 5.80 12.22 -5.60
CA GLY A 118 6.65 11.24 -6.26
C GLY A 118 6.34 11.10 -7.75
N ALA A 119 6.80 10.01 -8.36
CA ALA A 119 6.53 9.68 -9.76
C ALA A 119 6.12 8.20 -9.89
N GLY A 120 4.85 7.96 -10.26
CA GLY A 120 4.30 6.60 -10.37
C GLY A 120 4.44 5.81 -9.06
N GLY A 121 4.82 4.53 -9.17
CA GLY A 121 5.24 3.75 -8.01
C GLY A 121 4.09 3.22 -7.15
N VAL A 122 4.32 3.14 -5.83
CA VAL A 122 3.36 2.60 -4.85
C VAL A 122 3.35 3.45 -3.58
N THR A 123 2.27 3.32 -2.81
CA THR A 123 2.22 3.81 -1.43
C THR A 123 2.35 2.63 -0.47
N VAL A 124 3.34 2.71 0.41
CA VAL A 124 3.62 1.67 1.41
C VAL A 124 2.98 2.06 2.74
N TYR A 125 2.37 1.08 3.38
CA TYR A 125 1.79 1.20 4.71
C TYR A 125 2.43 0.17 5.64
N TYR A 126 2.98 0.62 6.75
CA TYR A 126 3.31 -0.22 7.90
C TYR A 126 2.37 0.13 9.03
N ILE A 127 1.46 -0.79 9.33
CA ILE A 127 0.40 -0.62 10.31
C ILE A 127 0.62 -1.64 11.42
N PRO A 128 0.99 -1.22 12.63
CA PRO A 128 1.08 -2.14 13.76
C PRO A 128 -0.32 -2.57 14.22
N PRO A 129 -0.44 -3.68 14.98
CA PRO A 129 -1.69 -4.03 15.63
C PRO A 129 -2.22 -2.87 16.47
N TYR A 130 -3.53 -2.62 16.39
CA TYR A 130 -4.21 -1.54 17.11
C TYR A 130 -4.40 -1.83 18.61
N ASP A 131 -3.64 -2.76 19.19
CA ASP A 131 -3.79 -3.20 20.57
C ASP A 131 -2.94 -2.39 21.56
N GLY A 132 -2.05 -1.52 21.06
CA GLY A 132 -1.18 -0.66 21.86
C GLY A 132 -0.17 -1.40 22.75
N LYS A 133 -0.05 -2.73 22.59
CA LYS A 133 0.80 -3.59 23.43
C LYS A 133 1.71 -4.50 22.62
N THR A 134 1.41 -4.73 21.34
CA THR A 134 2.28 -5.53 20.47
C THR A 134 3.55 -4.75 20.16
N THR A 135 4.69 -5.31 20.58
CA THR A 135 6.01 -4.80 20.21
C THR A 135 6.29 -5.14 18.74
N VAL A 136 6.42 -4.11 17.91
CA VAL A 136 6.81 -4.24 16.50
C VAL A 136 8.32 -4.46 16.42
N THR A 137 8.74 -5.44 15.63
CA THR A 137 10.16 -5.70 15.33
C THR A 137 10.38 -5.68 13.83
N ALA A 138 11.63 -5.47 13.42
CA ALA A 138 12.00 -5.56 12.01
C ALA A 138 11.78 -6.98 11.48
N PHE A 139 11.52 -7.09 10.18
CA PHE A 139 11.47 -8.39 9.52
C PHE A 139 12.81 -9.11 9.66
N LYS A 140 12.76 -10.44 9.85
CA LYS A 140 13.97 -11.26 9.90
C LYS A 140 14.67 -11.27 8.54
N PRO A 141 16.01 -11.40 8.49
CA PRO A 141 16.73 -11.61 7.24
C PRO A 141 16.13 -12.76 6.41
N GLY A 142 16.05 -12.56 5.10
CA GLY A 142 15.43 -13.52 4.19
C GLY A 142 13.90 -13.52 4.17
N PHE A 143 13.22 -12.66 4.93
CA PHE A 143 11.77 -12.51 4.85
C PHE A 143 11.34 -12.06 3.45
N ARG A 144 10.33 -12.74 2.90
CA ARG A 144 9.75 -12.50 1.58
C ARG A 144 8.26 -12.75 1.65
N MET A 145 7.50 -11.96 0.92
CA MET A 145 6.05 -12.13 0.82
C MET A 145 5.61 -12.09 -0.62
N LEU A 146 4.67 -12.95 -0.97
CA LEU A 146 4.03 -13.02 -2.27
C LEU A 146 2.54 -13.14 -2.07
N VAL A 147 1.77 -12.36 -2.83
CA VAL A 147 0.32 -12.39 -2.80
C VAL A 147 -0.21 -12.44 -4.23
N GLY A 148 -1.11 -13.38 -4.49
CA GLY A 148 -1.73 -13.60 -5.79
C GLY A 148 -1.13 -14.75 -6.57
N GLU A 149 -1.79 -15.09 -7.69
CA GLU A 149 -1.39 -16.14 -8.61
C GLU A 149 -1.63 -15.65 -10.04
N ALA A 150 -0.58 -15.58 -10.86
CA ALA A 150 -0.64 -14.89 -12.15
C ALA A 150 -1.60 -15.53 -13.17
N GLY A 151 -1.78 -16.85 -13.11
CA GLY A 151 -2.68 -17.61 -13.99
C GLY A 151 -4.15 -17.55 -13.57
N ARG A 152 -4.46 -17.03 -12.37
CA ARG A 152 -5.83 -17.05 -11.83
C ARG A 152 -6.72 -16.06 -12.57
N ARG A 153 -7.87 -16.54 -13.06
CA ARG A 153 -8.90 -15.74 -13.74
C ARG A 153 -10.30 -15.88 -13.14
N THR A 154 -10.46 -16.75 -12.15
CA THR A 154 -11.73 -17.01 -11.47
C THR A 154 -11.69 -16.48 -10.05
N GLN A 155 -12.80 -15.93 -9.55
CA GLN A 155 -12.90 -15.43 -8.19
C GLN A 155 -12.69 -16.52 -7.12
N LYS A 156 -13.10 -17.76 -7.40
CA LYS A 156 -12.86 -18.90 -6.50
C LYS A 156 -11.36 -19.11 -6.32
N GLY A 157 -10.90 -18.97 -5.08
CA GLY A 157 -9.49 -19.13 -4.71
C GLY A 157 -8.62 -17.91 -4.97
N MET A 158 -9.17 -16.73 -5.29
CA MET A 158 -8.38 -15.50 -5.31
C MET A 158 -7.89 -15.15 -3.90
N ALA A 159 -6.68 -14.61 -3.81
CA ALA A 159 -6.10 -14.11 -2.57
C ALA A 159 -7.00 -13.01 -2.00
N LYS A 160 -7.49 -13.22 -0.77
CA LYS A 160 -8.32 -12.23 -0.05
C LYS A 160 -7.55 -10.94 0.27
N GLN A 161 -6.23 -11.03 0.16
CA GLN A 161 -5.27 -9.96 0.35
C GLN A 161 -5.23 -8.95 -0.80
N ILE A 162 -5.84 -9.26 -1.95
CA ILE A 162 -5.92 -8.35 -3.10
C ILE A 162 -7.35 -7.85 -3.25
N CYS A 163 -7.51 -6.53 -3.26
CA CYS A 163 -8.79 -5.90 -3.54
C CYS A 163 -8.61 -4.61 -4.36
N HIS A 164 -9.68 -4.19 -5.01
CA HIS A 164 -9.70 -3.07 -5.93
C HIS A 164 -10.83 -2.10 -5.56
N ARG A 165 -10.50 -0.81 -5.51
CA ARG A 165 -11.48 0.27 -5.37
C ARG A 165 -11.54 1.08 -6.64
N CYS A 166 -12.76 1.41 -7.06
CA CYS A 166 -13.01 2.40 -8.09
C CYS A 166 -13.14 3.77 -7.44
N GLU A 167 -12.12 4.62 -7.54
CA GLU A 167 -12.15 5.93 -6.89
C GLU A 167 -13.09 6.88 -7.64
N HIS A 168 -13.89 7.64 -6.88
CA HIS A 168 -14.91 8.52 -7.44
C HIS A 168 -14.29 9.70 -8.21
N ASN A 169 -13.22 10.29 -7.68
CA ASN A 169 -12.44 11.38 -8.25
C ASN A 169 -11.00 11.35 -7.71
N ILE A 170 -10.12 12.20 -8.25
CA ILE A 170 -8.70 12.26 -7.89
C ILE A 170 -8.52 12.72 -6.43
N GLU A 171 -9.44 13.54 -5.95
CA GLU A 171 -9.52 14.05 -4.58
C GLU A 171 -9.98 12.98 -3.57
N GLN A 172 -10.35 11.78 -4.04
CA GLN A 172 -10.89 10.67 -3.23
C GLN A 172 -12.04 11.10 -2.31
N THR A 173 -12.96 11.90 -2.86
CA THR A 173 -14.11 12.46 -2.12
C THR A 173 -15.42 11.91 -2.69
N PRO A 174 -16.28 11.25 -1.89
CA PRO A 174 -16.08 10.91 -0.48
C PRO A 174 -14.98 9.86 -0.27
N PHE A 175 -14.32 9.90 0.89
CA PHE A 175 -13.27 8.94 1.23
C PHE A 175 -13.88 7.56 1.49
N GLY A 176 -13.44 6.53 0.76
CA GLY A 176 -14.08 5.21 0.78
C GLY A 176 -13.81 4.33 2.03
N GLY A 177 -13.21 4.86 3.10
CA GLY A 177 -12.92 4.08 4.32
C GLY A 177 -11.81 3.03 4.16
N ALA A 178 -11.77 2.05 5.07
CA ALA A 178 -10.71 1.04 5.18
C ALA A 178 -10.56 0.20 3.89
N PRO A 179 -9.33 -0.18 3.48
CA PRO A 179 -9.13 -1.03 2.32
C PRO A 179 -9.74 -2.43 2.50
N CYS A 180 -10.13 -3.04 1.38
CA CYS A 180 -10.77 -4.34 1.28
C CYS A 180 -12.07 -4.48 2.08
N THR A 181 -12.81 -3.37 2.21
CA THR A 181 -14.13 -3.31 2.84
C THR A 181 -15.12 -2.53 1.98
N GLY A 182 -16.41 -2.60 2.30
CA GLY A 182 -17.46 -1.85 1.61
C GLY A 182 -17.56 -2.22 0.13
N ASP A 183 -17.37 -1.23 -0.75
CA ASP A 183 -17.50 -1.36 -2.20
C ASP A 183 -16.24 -1.94 -2.90
N ASP A 184 -15.26 -2.41 -2.13
CA ASP A 184 -14.05 -3.02 -2.70
C ASP A 184 -14.33 -4.39 -3.29
N THR A 185 -13.77 -4.63 -4.47
CA THR A 185 -13.99 -5.85 -5.23
C THR A 185 -12.72 -6.66 -5.41
N ALA A 186 -12.85 -7.98 -5.41
CA ALA A 186 -11.73 -8.87 -5.70
C ALA A 186 -11.27 -8.74 -7.17
N SER A 187 -12.21 -8.51 -8.08
CA SER A 187 -11.93 -8.25 -9.51
C SER A 187 -11.70 -6.77 -9.78
N PHE A 188 -11.13 -6.43 -10.94
CA PHE A 188 -11.07 -5.04 -11.40
C PHE A 188 -12.49 -4.46 -11.59
N PRO A 189 -12.69 -3.15 -11.33
CA PRO A 189 -13.95 -2.48 -11.62
C PRO A 189 -14.35 -2.62 -13.09
N ALA A 190 -15.61 -2.97 -13.34
CA ALA A 190 -16.15 -3.14 -14.70
C ALA A 190 -16.54 -1.83 -15.40
N LYS A 191 -16.39 -0.69 -14.71
CA LYS A 191 -16.74 0.65 -15.19
C LYS A 191 -15.52 1.58 -15.12
N PRO A 192 -15.50 2.66 -15.91
CA PRO A 192 -14.48 3.70 -15.75
C PRO A 192 -14.49 4.27 -14.32
N CYS A 193 -13.30 4.48 -13.76
CA CYS A 193 -13.10 5.07 -12.44
C CYS A 193 -12.46 6.45 -12.62
N PRO A 194 -13.20 7.55 -12.41
CA PRO A 194 -12.68 8.89 -12.68
C PRO A 194 -11.47 9.26 -11.81
N GLY A 195 -11.39 8.73 -10.58
CA GLY A 195 -10.22 8.85 -9.71
C GLY A 195 -9.14 7.78 -9.91
N GLY A 196 -9.31 6.91 -10.89
CA GLY A 196 -8.46 5.74 -11.10
C GLY A 196 -8.89 4.51 -10.27
N ILE A 197 -8.14 3.42 -10.44
CA ILE A 197 -8.34 2.18 -9.71
C ILE A 197 -7.27 2.08 -8.64
N ARG A 198 -7.69 1.92 -7.38
CA ARG A 198 -6.76 1.63 -6.29
C ARG A 198 -6.69 0.13 -6.07
N THR A 199 -5.54 -0.47 -6.33
CA THR A 199 -5.25 -1.85 -5.93
C THR A 199 -4.62 -1.83 -4.54
N THR A 200 -5.19 -2.59 -3.60
CA THR A 200 -4.60 -2.81 -2.28
C THR A 200 -4.10 -4.24 -2.22
N ILE A 201 -2.87 -4.39 -1.73
CA ILE A 201 -2.26 -5.68 -1.44
C ILE A 201 -1.91 -5.67 0.04
N THR A 202 -2.54 -6.54 0.81
CA THR A 202 -2.24 -6.71 2.23
C THR A 202 -1.37 -7.93 2.43
N PHE A 203 -0.48 -7.89 3.41
CA PHE A 203 0.25 -9.07 3.83
C PHE A 203 -0.15 -9.41 5.26
N PRO A 204 -0.21 -10.71 5.61
CA PRO A 204 -0.48 -11.10 6.98
C PRO A 204 0.62 -10.55 7.90
N THR A 205 0.19 -10.01 9.04
CA THR A 205 1.03 -9.68 10.21
C THR A 205 0.80 -10.71 11.30
#